data_AF-A0AAJ7E9Z9-F1
#
_entry.id   AF-A0AAJ7E9Z9-F1
#
_cell.length_a   1.000
_cell.length_b   1.000
_cell.length_c   1.000
_cell.angle_alpha   90.00
_cell.angle_beta   90.00
_cell.angle_gamma   90.00
#
_symmetry.space_group_name_H-M   'P 1'
#
loop_
_entity.id
_entity.type
_entity.pdbx_description
1 polymer ?
#
loop_
_entity_poly.entity_id
_entity_poly.type
_entity_poly.pdbx_seq_one_letter_code
_entity_poly.pdbx_strand_id
1 'polypeptide(L)'
;MIVVWTIVVGLLSHCGAEKLPIDKNDKWRENDLILKQIDNFYLHLALYTEDNSNQEKRFYSVVSLALFFYAKSNVTDVARSVNNSANMAKQYLNRTSDVIAGPMRALVVYLNSLVQQPMTDVKASCKPETEQADCDIKLREMHQKNERKCKGYSKNIELYNLLNEDKDIEPRKRFLRDLKRSSIGNDKAAITWFRAAGNKHKEIFSFMRKLFDKLLRVHYPCRYPLVLEED
;
A
#
# COMPACT_ATOMS: atom_id res chain seq x y z
N MET A 1 32.84 -0.54 16.31
CA MET A 1 32.57 0.71 15.56
C MET A 1 31.49 0.48 14.47
N ILE A 2 30.30 -0.04 14.84
CA ILE A 2 29.18 -0.34 13.91
C ILE A 2 27.83 -0.19 14.66
N VAL A 3 27.66 0.89 15.44
CA VAL A 3 26.42 1.11 16.23
C VAL A 3 25.80 2.49 15.97
N VAL A 4 26.42 3.32 15.12
CA VAL A 4 25.94 4.69 14.86
C VAL A 4 25.25 4.84 13.49
N TRP A 5 25.40 3.88 12.57
CA TRP A 5 24.80 3.99 11.22
C TRP A 5 23.34 3.53 11.12
N THR A 6 22.86 2.68 12.03
CA THR A 6 21.47 2.17 11.99
C THR A 6 20.46 3.20 12.52
N ILE A 7 20.90 4.18 13.31
CA ILE A 7 20.04 5.24 13.86
C ILE A 7 19.84 6.36 12.82
N VAL A 8 20.80 6.57 11.91
CA VAL A 8 20.69 7.59 10.85
C VAL A 8 19.75 7.15 9.72
N VAL A 9 19.72 5.87 9.36
CA VAL A 9 18.72 5.35 8.39
C VAL A 9 17.31 5.27 9.02
N GLY A 10 17.23 5.06 10.34
CA GLY A 10 15.98 5.09 11.10
C GLY A 10 15.37 6.49 11.29
N LEU A 11 16.17 7.56 11.17
CA LEU A 11 15.72 8.95 11.31
C LEU A 11 15.49 9.67 9.96
N LEU A 12 16.09 9.24 8.85
CA LEU A 12 15.81 9.80 7.51
C LEU A 12 14.46 9.35 6.89
N SER A 13 13.67 8.56 7.63
CA SER A 13 12.25 8.34 7.30
C SER A 13 11.35 9.45 7.85
N HIS A 14 11.90 10.39 8.63
CA HIS A 14 11.36 11.73 8.81
C HIS A 14 11.84 12.58 7.64
N CYS A 15 11.03 12.63 6.59
CA CYS A 15 10.57 13.88 6.01
C CYS A 15 9.45 13.51 5.05
N GLY A 16 8.44 14.37 4.94
CA GLY A 16 7.68 14.41 3.69
C GLY A 16 8.64 14.58 2.51
N ALA A 17 8.11 14.60 1.31
CA ALA A 17 8.90 14.94 0.14
C ALA A 17 9.58 16.33 0.24
N GLU A 18 10.71 16.45 0.95
CA GLU A 18 11.50 17.69 0.99
C GLU A 18 12.21 17.82 -0.35
N LYS A 19 11.60 18.62 -1.23
CA LYS A 19 12.08 18.96 -2.57
C LYS A 19 13.58 19.22 -2.51
N LEU A 20 14.37 18.34 -3.15
CA LEU A 20 15.80 18.60 -3.26
C LEU A 20 15.98 19.78 -4.21
N PRO A 21 17.05 20.58 -4.08
CA PRO A 21 17.28 21.75 -4.95
C PRO A 21 17.30 21.42 -6.46
N ILE A 22 17.53 20.15 -6.80
CA ILE A 22 17.61 19.63 -8.17
C ILE A 22 16.24 19.20 -8.71
N ASP A 23 15.24 19.00 -7.83
CA ASP A 23 13.93 18.47 -8.22
C ASP A 23 13.07 19.56 -8.85
N LYS A 24 12.78 19.41 -10.14
CA LYS A 24 11.92 20.30 -10.92
C LYS A 24 10.47 19.83 -11.02
N ASN A 25 10.20 18.58 -10.62
CA ASN A 25 8.86 18.00 -10.44
C ASN A 25 8.82 17.09 -9.19
N ASP A 26 7.62 16.75 -8.70
CA ASP A 26 7.41 15.93 -7.50
C ASP A 26 6.95 14.48 -7.78
N LYS A 27 6.57 14.17 -9.02
CA LYS A 27 5.95 12.90 -9.43
C LYS A 27 6.82 11.66 -9.17
N TRP A 28 8.11 11.75 -9.45
CA TRP A 28 9.03 10.63 -9.21
C TRP A 28 9.13 10.26 -7.72
N ARG A 29 9.08 11.26 -6.83
CA ARG A 29 9.21 11.05 -5.40
C ARG A 29 7.94 10.50 -4.76
N GLU A 30 6.78 10.99 -5.20
CA GLU A 30 5.48 10.43 -4.81
C GLU A 30 5.43 8.92 -5.11
N ASN A 31 5.96 8.53 -6.27
CA ASN A 31 6.06 7.13 -6.71
C ASN A 31 6.92 6.26 -5.78
N ASP A 32 8.11 6.74 -5.39
CA ASP A 32 9.02 6.04 -4.49
C ASP A 32 8.44 5.86 -3.07
N LEU A 33 7.65 6.84 -2.60
CA LEU A 33 7.00 6.76 -1.30
C LEU A 33 5.94 5.65 -1.26
N ILE A 34 5.18 5.47 -2.33
CA ILE A 34 4.19 4.38 -2.43
C ILE A 34 4.89 3.02 -2.35
N LEU A 35 5.94 2.80 -3.14
CA LEU A 35 6.69 1.54 -3.14
C LEU A 35 7.21 1.21 -1.74
N LYS A 36 7.86 2.18 -1.10
CA LYS A 36 8.36 2.01 0.28
C LYS A 36 7.26 1.65 1.26
N GLN A 37 6.07 2.24 1.15
CA GLN A 37 4.96 1.94 2.07
C GLN A 37 4.38 0.54 1.84
N ILE A 38 4.18 0.15 0.58
CA ILE A 38 3.70 -1.18 0.21
C ILE A 38 4.69 -2.25 0.67
N ASP A 39 5.97 -2.08 0.35
CA ASP A 39 7.02 -3.03 0.69
C ASP A 39 7.20 -3.14 2.21
N ASN A 40 7.24 -2.00 2.93
CA ASN A 40 7.34 -2.00 4.39
C ASN A 40 6.17 -2.75 5.03
N PHE A 41 4.94 -2.53 4.58
CA PHE A 41 3.79 -3.26 5.11
C PHE A 41 3.87 -4.76 4.79
N TYR A 42 4.26 -5.12 3.56
CA TYR A 42 4.38 -6.50 3.12
C TYR A 42 5.42 -7.29 3.94
N LEU A 43 6.56 -6.66 4.29
CA LEU A 43 7.64 -7.29 5.07
C LEU A 43 7.23 -7.69 6.49
N HIS A 44 6.22 -7.03 7.06
CA HIS A 44 5.66 -7.38 8.37
C HIS A 44 4.63 -8.51 8.31
N LEU A 45 4.19 -8.95 7.13
CA LEU A 45 3.31 -10.10 6.98
C LEU A 45 4.10 -11.40 7.07
N ALA A 46 3.49 -12.44 7.64
CA ALA A 46 4.08 -13.77 7.64
C ALA A 46 4.16 -14.33 6.21
N LEU A 47 5.33 -14.81 5.84
CA LEU A 47 5.60 -15.35 4.50
C LEU A 47 5.58 -16.87 4.49
N TYR A 48 6.14 -17.47 5.55
CA TYR A 48 6.37 -18.90 5.68
C TYR A 48 5.84 -19.42 7.02
N THR A 49 5.69 -20.74 7.14
CA THR A 49 5.20 -21.40 8.36
C THR A 49 6.09 -21.16 9.58
N GLU A 50 7.38 -20.93 9.38
CA GLU A 50 8.39 -20.61 10.39
C GLU A 50 8.09 -19.27 11.08
N ASP A 51 7.38 -18.35 10.41
CA ASP A 51 6.95 -17.08 11.01
C ASP A 51 5.85 -17.27 12.07
N ASN A 52 5.37 -18.50 12.33
CA ASN A 52 4.43 -18.79 13.42
C ASN A 52 4.96 -18.41 14.80
N SER A 53 6.27 -18.54 15.02
CA SER A 53 6.92 -18.18 16.29
C SER A 53 7.20 -16.67 16.40
N ASN A 54 7.12 -15.94 15.28
CA ASN A 54 7.29 -14.50 15.25
C ASN A 54 5.97 -13.80 15.64
N GLN A 55 5.89 -13.37 16.90
CA GLN A 55 4.71 -12.70 17.46
C GLN A 55 4.31 -11.43 16.69
N GLU A 56 5.29 -10.63 16.27
CA GLU A 56 5.02 -9.40 15.50
C GLU A 56 4.36 -9.74 14.16
N LYS A 57 4.95 -10.65 13.39
CA LYS A 57 4.38 -11.06 12.10
C LYS A 57 3.02 -11.71 12.27
N ARG A 58 2.83 -12.51 13.33
CA ARG A 58 1.52 -13.09 13.68
C ARG A 58 0.48 -12.00 13.91
N PHE A 59 0.80 -11.00 14.73
CA PHE A 59 -0.08 -9.88 15.04
C PHE A 59 -0.48 -9.12 13.77
N TYR A 60 0.50 -8.74 12.94
CA TYR A 60 0.26 -8.07 11.67
C TYR A 60 -0.62 -8.88 10.74
N SER A 61 -0.42 -10.19 10.68
CA SER A 61 -1.21 -11.10 9.85
C SER A 61 -2.68 -11.13 10.30
N VAL A 62 -2.94 -11.24 11.60
CA VAL A 62 -4.31 -11.25 12.15
C VAL A 62 -5.04 -9.92 11.90
N VAL A 63 -4.36 -8.79 12.17
CA VAL A 63 -4.93 -7.45 11.88
C VAL A 63 -5.23 -7.29 10.40
N SER A 64 -4.31 -7.73 9.54
CA SER A 64 -4.45 -7.63 8.08
C SER A 64 -5.58 -8.50 7.55
N LEU A 65 -5.79 -9.69 8.10
CA LEU A 65 -6.93 -10.52 7.74
C LEU A 65 -8.27 -9.86 8.11
N ALA A 66 -8.36 -9.27 9.31
CA ALA A 66 -9.55 -8.52 9.71
C ALA A 66 -9.78 -7.29 8.80
N LEU A 67 -8.72 -6.59 8.41
CA LEU A 67 -8.79 -5.46 7.50
C LEU A 67 -9.22 -5.88 6.09
N PHE A 68 -8.77 -7.04 5.61
CA PHE A 68 -9.21 -7.64 4.35
C PHE A 68 -10.72 -7.92 4.37
N PHE A 69 -11.24 -8.55 5.42
CA PHE A 69 -12.69 -8.78 5.55
C PHE A 69 -13.47 -7.47 5.63
N TYR A 70 -12.94 -6.46 6.30
CA TYR A 70 -13.57 -5.15 6.38
C TYR A 70 -13.64 -4.45 5.03
N ALA A 71 -12.56 -4.50 4.25
CA ALA A 71 -12.49 -3.88 2.93
C ALA A 71 -13.46 -4.56 1.94
N LYS A 72 -13.64 -5.88 2.06
CA LYS A 72 -14.58 -6.67 1.25
C LYS A 72 -16.05 -6.55 1.69
N SER A 73 -16.30 -6.07 2.90
CA SER A 73 -17.64 -6.03 3.50
C SER A 73 -18.56 -5.03 2.80
N ASN A 74 -19.79 -5.45 2.48
CA ASN A 74 -20.85 -4.59 1.96
C ASN A 74 -21.64 -3.85 3.07
N VAL A 75 -21.30 -4.06 4.34
CA VAL A 75 -21.98 -3.42 5.48
C VAL A 75 -21.56 -1.95 5.57
N THR A 76 -22.50 -1.02 5.38
CA THR A 76 -22.22 0.42 5.40
C THR A 76 -21.85 0.94 6.79
N ASP A 77 -22.55 0.49 7.83
CA ASP A 77 -22.26 0.85 9.22
C ASP A 77 -20.85 0.40 9.62
N VAL A 78 -20.00 1.37 9.97
CA VAL A 78 -18.58 1.14 10.23
C VAL A 78 -18.38 0.25 11.46
N ALA A 79 -19.06 0.52 12.57
CA ALA A 79 -18.88 -0.23 13.82
C ALA A 79 -19.32 -1.70 13.66
N ARG A 80 -20.44 -1.94 12.98
CA ARG A 80 -20.94 -3.26 12.65
C ARG A 80 -20.00 -3.98 11.70
N SER A 81 -19.52 -3.31 10.65
CA SER A 81 -18.57 -3.92 9.71
C SER A 81 -17.25 -4.29 10.39
N VAL A 82 -16.70 -3.42 11.26
CA VAL A 82 -15.50 -3.70 12.05
C VAL A 82 -15.73 -4.93 12.94
N ASN A 83 -16.85 -4.98 13.67
CA ASN A 83 -17.14 -6.13 14.55
C ASN A 83 -17.33 -7.44 13.77
N ASN A 84 -18.04 -7.41 12.65
CA ASN A 84 -18.23 -8.58 11.79
C ASN A 84 -16.89 -9.08 11.23
N SER A 85 -16.06 -8.17 10.73
CA SER A 85 -14.76 -8.51 10.14
C SER A 85 -13.79 -9.07 11.17
N ALA A 86 -13.79 -8.53 12.39
CA ALA A 86 -13.06 -9.06 13.53
C ALA A 86 -13.53 -10.49 13.88
N ASN A 87 -14.84 -10.73 13.89
CA ASN A 87 -15.40 -12.05 14.18
C ASN A 87 -15.08 -13.06 13.08
N MET A 88 -15.07 -12.65 11.82
CA MET A 88 -14.62 -13.50 10.71
C MET A 88 -13.14 -13.86 10.86
N ALA A 89 -12.27 -12.88 11.13
CA ALA A 89 -10.84 -13.14 11.34
C ALA A 89 -10.59 -14.10 12.52
N LYS A 90 -11.38 -14.02 13.60
CA LYS A 90 -11.29 -14.95 14.73
C LYS A 90 -11.44 -16.41 14.35
N GLN A 91 -12.22 -16.73 13.31
CA GLN A 91 -12.45 -18.11 12.85
C GLN A 91 -11.19 -18.74 12.22
N TYR A 92 -10.18 -17.93 11.88
CA TYR A 92 -8.94 -18.37 11.22
C TYR A 92 -7.75 -18.45 12.19
N LEU A 93 -7.92 -18.13 13.47
CA LEU A 93 -6.80 -18.04 14.44
C LEU A 93 -6.14 -19.39 14.73
N ASN A 94 -6.78 -20.51 14.43
CA ASN A 94 -6.14 -21.83 14.55
C ASN A 94 -5.20 -22.16 13.37
N ARG A 95 -5.13 -21.31 12.34
CA ARG A 95 -4.25 -21.48 11.18
C ARG A 95 -2.87 -20.89 11.44
N THR A 96 -1.90 -21.30 10.63
CA THR A 96 -0.56 -20.73 10.62
C THR A 96 -0.56 -19.28 10.14
N SER A 97 0.40 -18.48 10.57
CA SER A 97 0.50 -17.04 10.29
C SER A 97 0.55 -16.74 8.80
N ASP A 98 1.27 -17.55 8.01
CA ASP A 98 1.37 -17.40 6.56
C ASP A 98 0.01 -17.61 5.87
N VAL A 99 -0.81 -18.55 6.35
CA VAL A 99 -2.18 -18.78 5.87
C VAL A 99 -3.08 -17.60 6.24
N ILE A 100 -2.98 -17.08 7.47
CA ILE A 100 -3.72 -15.89 7.89
C ILE A 100 -3.32 -14.66 7.06
N ALA A 101 -2.04 -14.49 6.76
CA ALA A 101 -1.52 -13.38 5.95
C ALA A 101 -1.88 -13.49 4.45
N GLY A 102 -2.12 -14.70 3.96
CA GLY A 102 -2.31 -15.03 2.54
C GLY A 102 -3.24 -14.09 1.77
N PRO A 103 -4.49 -13.85 2.25
CA PRO A 103 -5.43 -12.96 1.55
C PRO A 103 -4.91 -11.54 1.36
N MET A 104 -4.29 -10.94 2.39
CA MET A 104 -3.74 -9.60 2.29
C MET A 104 -2.47 -9.57 1.41
N ARG A 105 -1.60 -10.59 1.51
CA ARG A 105 -0.42 -10.70 0.63
C ARG A 105 -0.83 -10.76 -0.85
N ALA A 106 -1.83 -11.59 -1.17
CA ALA A 106 -2.36 -11.69 -2.53
C ALA A 106 -2.92 -10.34 -3.01
N LEU A 107 -3.66 -9.62 -2.15
CA LEU A 107 -4.18 -8.29 -2.47
C LEU A 107 -3.05 -7.29 -2.76
N VAL A 108 -2.01 -7.26 -1.94
CA VAL A 108 -0.84 -6.37 -2.11
C VAL A 108 -0.09 -6.69 -3.40
N VAL A 109 0.18 -7.97 -3.68
CA VAL A 109 0.84 -8.41 -4.92
C VAL A 109 0.00 -8.04 -6.14
N TYR A 110 -1.31 -8.25 -6.06
CA TYR A 110 -2.22 -7.88 -7.15
C TYR A 110 -2.25 -6.37 -7.37
N LEU A 111 -2.40 -5.57 -6.30
CA LEU A 111 -2.32 -4.11 -6.37
C LEU A 111 -1.02 -3.66 -7.04
N ASN A 112 0.13 -4.17 -6.59
CA ASN A 112 1.43 -3.84 -7.16
C ASN A 112 1.48 -4.18 -8.66
N SER A 113 0.92 -5.33 -9.06
CA SER A 113 0.87 -5.73 -10.47
C SER A 113 0.09 -4.76 -11.36
N LEU A 114 -0.97 -4.15 -10.84
CA LEU A 114 -1.84 -3.22 -11.56
C LEU A 114 -1.22 -1.83 -11.70
N VAL A 115 -0.53 -1.36 -10.65
CA VAL A 115 0.06 -0.01 -10.63
C VAL A 115 1.49 0.04 -11.20
N GLN A 116 2.13 -1.11 -11.41
CA GLN A 116 3.51 -1.18 -11.91
C GLN A 116 3.74 -0.38 -13.20
N GLN A 117 2.82 -0.44 -14.17
CA GLN A 117 2.97 0.30 -15.42
C GLN A 117 2.79 1.81 -15.23
N PRO A 118 1.76 2.33 -14.53
CA PRO A 118 1.69 3.75 -14.19
C PRO A 118 2.93 4.26 -13.46
N MET A 119 3.49 3.47 -12.54
CA MET A 119 4.74 3.80 -11.86
C MET A 119 5.94 3.88 -12.83
N THR A 120 5.96 3.01 -13.84
CA THR A 120 7.00 2.98 -14.88
C THR A 120 6.87 4.18 -15.82
N ASP A 121 5.64 4.55 -16.19
CA ASP A 121 5.36 5.72 -17.03
C ASP A 121 5.85 7.02 -16.35
N VAL A 122 5.65 7.15 -15.03
CA VAL A 122 6.18 8.27 -14.24
C VAL A 122 7.71 8.29 -14.23
N LYS A 123 8.36 7.14 -14.02
CA LYS A 123 9.84 7.05 -14.03
C LYS A 123 10.43 7.42 -15.40
N ALA A 124 9.73 7.08 -16.48
CA ALA A 124 10.17 7.41 -17.84
C ALA A 124 9.94 8.91 -18.18
N SER A 125 8.81 9.47 -17.73
CA SER A 125 8.35 10.80 -18.17
C SER A 125 8.80 11.94 -17.26
N CYS A 126 9.01 11.68 -15.97
CA CYS A 126 9.16 12.69 -14.93
C CYS A 126 10.46 12.47 -14.14
N LYS A 127 11.61 12.48 -14.83
CA LYS A 127 12.92 12.44 -14.16
C LYS A 127 13.11 13.69 -13.28
N PRO A 128 13.91 13.65 -12.21
CA PRO A 128 14.07 14.79 -11.28
C PRO A 128 14.33 16.14 -11.95
N GLU A 129 15.13 16.15 -13.02
CA GLU A 129 15.52 17.32 -13.80
C GLU A 129 14.49 17.82 -14.81
N THR A 130 13.41 17.05 -15.06
CA THR A 130 12.36 17.41 -16.01
C THR A 130 11.43 18.45 -15.40
N GLU A 131 11.17 19.55 -16.12
CA GLU A 131 10.21 20.57 -15.69
C GLU A 131 8.81 19.97 -15.52
N GLN A 132 8.03 20.49 -14.57
CA GLN A 132 6.68 19.98 -14.30
C GLN A 132 5.79 19.94 -15.55
N ALA A 133 5.82 21.00 -16.36
CA ALA A 133 5.02 21.08 -17.58
C ALA A 133 5.40 19.99 -18.61
N ASP A 134 6.70 19.74 -18.79
CA ASP A 134 7.19 18.71 -19.71
C ASP A 134 6.87 17.30 -19.19
N CYS A 135 6.98 17.08 -17.88
CA CYS A 135 6.57 15.84 -17.22
C CYS A 135 5.08 15.57 -17.48
N ASP A 136 4.21 16.57 -17.29
CA ASP A 136 2.77 16.42 -17.49
C ASP A 136 2.40 16.13 -18.96
N ILE A 137 3.11 16.72 -19.92
CA ILE A 137 2.92 16.46 -21.35
C ILE A 137 3.35 15.02 -21.69
N LYS A 138 4.59 14.64 -21.35
CA LYS A 138 5.13 13.30 -21.64
C LYS A 138 4.30 12.20 -21.00
N LEU A 139 3.87 12.41 -19.76
CA LEU A 139 3.06 11.44 -19.03
C LEU A 139 1.68 11.27 -19.68
N ARG A 140 1.06 12.37 -20.15
CA ARG A 140 -0.21 12.32 -20.89
C ARG A 140 -0.08 11.55 -22.20
N GLU A 141 0.98 11.80 -22.97
CA GLU A 141 1.25 11.09 -24.22
C GLU A 141 1.49 9.59 -23.98
N MET A 142 2.26 9.25 -22.95
CA MET A 142 2.51 7.86 -22.54
C MET A 142 1.21 7.15 -22.14
N HIS A 143 0.37 7.79 -21.32
CA HIS A 143 -0.92 7.24 -20.92
C HIS A 143 -1.84 6.99 -22.13
N GLN A 144 -1.90 7.91 -23.08
CA GLN A 144 -2.67 7.73 -24.32
C GLN A 144 -2.13 6.58 -25.17
N LYS A 145 -0.79 6.48 -25.33
CA LYS A 145 -0.14 5.38 -26.03
C LYS A 145 -0.48 4.03 -25.38
N ASN A 146 -0.43 3.96 -24.05
CA ASN A 146 -0.69 2.74 -23.30
C ASN A 146 -2.17 2.34 -23.27
N GLU A 147 -3.10 3.30 -23.25
CA GLU A 147 -4.55 3.03 -23.41
C GLU A 147 -4.88 2.47 -24.79
N ARG A 148 -4.24 2.95 -25.86
CA ARG A 148 -4.41 2.39 -27.20
C ARG A 148 -3.91 0.94 -27.29
N LYS A 149 -2.85 0.59 -26.57
CA LYS A 149 -2.26 -0.75 -26.54
C LYS A 149 -3.02 -1.72 -25.60
N CYS A 150 -3.56 -1.21 -24.48
CA CYS A 150 -4.30 -1.98 -23.48
C CYS A 150 -5.54 -1.19 -23.09
N LYS A 151 -6.67 -1.58 -23.69
CA LYS A 151 -7.96 -1.00 -23.39
C LYS A 151 -8.25 -1.10 -21.89
N GLY A 152 -8.63 0.00 -21.26
CA GLY A 152 -8.91 0.07 -19.83
C GLY A 152 -7.70 0.45 -18.95
N TYR A 153 -6.55 0.80 -19.53
CA TYR A 153 -5.36 1.24 -18.80
C TYR A 153 -5.61 2.45 -17.89
N SER A 154 -6.52 3.33 -18.28
CA SER A 154 -7.07 4.43 -17.48
C SER A 154 -7.49 3.99 -16.08
N LYS A 155 -8.00 2.78 -15.91
CA LYS A 155 -8.37 2.24 -14.58
C LYS A 155 -7.13 1.92 -13.72
N ASN A 156 -6.03 1.49 -14.32
CA ASN A 156 -4.76 1.30 -13.64
C ASN A 156 -4.19 2.66 -13.19
N ILE A 157 -4.30 3.67 -14.05
CA ILE A 157 -3.92 5.06 -13.71
C ILE A 157 -4.81 5.59 -12.56
N GLU A 158 -6.12 5.37 -12.60
CA GLU A 158 -7.02 5.76 -11.51
C GLU A 158 -6.65 5.10 -10.17
N LEU A 159 -6.25 3.84 -10.21
CA LEU A 159 -5.81 3.11 -9.01
C LEU A 159 -4.49 3.66 -8.49
N TYR A 160 -3.52 3.92 -9.39
CA TYR A 160 -2.26 4.58 -9.04
C TYR A 160 -2.48 5.98 -8.45
N ASN A 161 -3.38 6.77 -9.06
CA ASN A 161 -3.72 8.09 -8.57
C ASN A 161 -4.37 8.02 -7.18
N LEU A 162 -5.24 7.04 -6.92
CA LEU A 162 -5.81 6.82 -5.59
C LEU A 162 -4.72 6.60 -4.52
N LEU A 163 -3.65 5.87 -4.84
CA LEU A 163 -2.53 5.68 -3.90
C LEU A 163 -1.79 7.01 -3.62
N ASN A 164 -1.86 7.98 -4.54
CA ASN A 164 -1.26 9.31 -4.44
C ASN A 164 -2.23 10.42 -3.98
N GLU A 165 -3.55 10.17 -3.95
CA GLU A 165 -4.58 11.19 -3.69
C GLU A 165 -4.43 11.83 -2.29
N ASP A 166 -3.79 11.11 -1.37
CA ASP A 166 -3.65 11.54 0.01
C ASP A 166 -2.26 12.14 0.25
N LYS A 167 -2.17 13.47 0.07
CA LYS A 167 -0.97 14.26 0.35
C LYS A 167 -0.62 14.30 1.84
N ASP A 168 -1.61 14.06 2.71
CA ASP A 168 -1.36 13.94 4.14
C ASP A 168 -0.94 12.51 4.48
N ILE A 169 0.37 12.32 4.65
CA ILE A 169 0.95 11.03 5.02
C ILE A 169 0.78 10.72 6.53
N GLU A 170 0.39 11.68 7.35
CA GLU A 170 0.36 11.52 8.80
C GLU A 170 -0.67 10.50 9.32
N PRO A 171 -1.89 10.38 8.75
CA PRO A 171 -2.82 9.31 9.13
C PRO A 171 -2.23 7.90 8.94
N ARG A 172 -1.56 7.66 7.79
CA ARG A 172 -0.88 6.39 7.50
C ARG A 172 0.28 6.13 8.46
N LYS A 173 1.14 7.12 8.67
CA LYS A 173 2.25 7.01 9.63
C LYS A 173 1.77 6.73 11.05
N ARG A 174 0.70 7.40 11.49
CA ARG A 174 0.11 7.21 12.82
C ARG A 174 -0.44 5.80 12.97
N PHE A 175 -1.17 5.30 11.97
CA PHE A 175 -1.68 3.93 11.95
C PHE A 175 -0.55 2.90 12.03
N LEU A 176 0.48 3.01 11.20
CA LEU A 176 1.62 2.08 11.19
C LEU A 176 2.41 2.14 12.50
N ARG A 177 2.57 3.33 13.09
CA ARG A 177 3.24 3.51 14.39
C ARG A 177 2.46 2.84 15.52
N ASP A 178 1.14 3.04 15.56
CA ASP A 178 0.28 2.45 16.59
C ASP A 178 0.16 0.93 16.43
N LEU A 179 0.18 0.44 15.18
CA LEU A 179 0.22 -0.97 14.86
C LEU A 179 1.52 -1.61 15.36
N LYS A 180 2.67 -1.03 15.00
CA LYS A 180 4.00 -1.49 15.44
C LYS A 180 4.16 -1.49 16.95
N ARG A 181 3.64 -0.48 17.65
CA ARG A 181 3.68 -0.42 19.13
C ARG A 181 2.88 -1.53 19.80
N SER A 182 1.88 -2.07 19.11
CA SER A 182 0.96 -3.07 19.67
C SER A 182 1.31 -4.49 19.24
N SER A 183 2.27 -4.67 18.32
CA SER A 183 2.54 -5.94 17.64
C SER A 183 3.17 -7.04 18.50
N ILE A 184 3.52 -6.72 19.75
CA ILE A 184 3.99 -7.69 20.75
C ILE A 184 2.81 -8.50 21.34
N GLY A 185 1.57 -8.10 21.06
CA GLY A 185 0.36 -8.78 21.56
C GLY A 185 0.09 -10.14 20.90
N ASN A 186 -0.74 -10.96 21.55
CA ASN A 186 -1.26 -12.20 20.98
C ASN A 186 -2.47 -11.96 20.05
N ASP A 187 -3.04 -13.02 19.47
CA ASP A 187 -4.20 -12.93 18.58
C ASP A 187 -5.40 -12.18 19.18
N LYS A 188 -5.67 -12.35 20.49
CA LYS A 188 -6.75 -11.62 21.19
C LYS A 188 -6.45 -10.11 21.24
N ALA A 189 -5.20 -9.74 21.49
CA ALA A 189 -4.76 -8.36 21.45
C ALA A 189 -4.88 -7.78 20.03
N ALA A 190 -4.50 -8.54 18.99
CA ALA A 190 -4.62 -8.12 17.59
C ALA A 190 -6.07 -7.80 17.20
N ILE A 191 -7.02 -8.68 17.56
CA ILE A 191 -8.45 -8.44 17.29
C ILE A 191 -8.98 -7.24 18.09
N THR A 192 -8.55 -7.08 19.33
CA THR A 192 -8.97 -5.94 20.17
C THR A 192 -8.43 -4.63 19.62
N TRP A 193 -7.17 -4.63 19.20
CA TRP A 193 -6.53 -3.51 18.53
C TRP A 193 -7.26 -3.13 17.25
N PHE A 194 -7.59 -4.10 16.39
CA PHE A 194 -8.31 -3.85 15.14
C PHE A 194 -9.66 -3.15 15.37
N ARG A 195 -10.40 -3.56 16.40
CA ARG A 195 -11.67 -2.91 16.77
C ARG A 195 -11.48 -1.47 17.22
N ALA A 196 -10.48 -1.21 18.06
CA ALA A 196 -10.15 0.14 18.49
C ALA A 196 -9.67 1.01 17.31
N ALA A 197 -8.88 0.43 16.41
CA ALA A 197 -8.34 1.09 15.23
C ALA A 197 -9.46 1.54 14.27
N GLY A 198 -10.55 0.77 14.13
CA GLY A 198 -11.70 1.16 13.31
C GLY A 198 -12.35 2.49 13.72
N ASN A 199 -12.24 2.87 14.99
CA ASN A 199 -12.72 4.16 15.50
C ASN A 199 -11.65 5.25 15.46
N LYS A 200 -10.38 4.88 15.72
CA LYS A 200 -9.25 5.80 15.85
C LYS A 200 -8.63 6.22 14.51
N HIS A 201 -8.71 5.36 13.50
CA HIS A 201 -8.08 5.52 12.18
C HIS A 201 -9.11 5.37 11.05
N LYS A 202 -10.22 6.12 11.15
CA LYS A 202 -11.37 5.99 10.22
C LYS A 202 -10.96 6.25 8.77
N GLU A 203 -10.01 7.15 8.55
CA GLU A 203 -9.45 7.52 7.27
C GLU A 203 -8.79 6.31 6.59
N ILE A 204 -8.05 5.50 7.35
CA ILE A 204 -7.41 4.28 6.85
C ILE A 204 -8.45 3.23 6.47
N PHE A 205 -9.48 3.05 7.30
CA PHE A 205 -10.56 2.10 7.01
C PHE A 205 -11.35 2.53 5.77
N SER A 206 -11.68 3.82 5.65
CA SER A 206 -12.31 4.40 4.46
C SER A 206 -11.46 4.22 3.20
N PHE A 207 -10.15 4.53 3.30
CA PHE A 207 -9.20 4.33 2.22
C PHE A 207 -9.13 2.87 1.77
N MET A 208 -9.06 1.92 2.71
CA MET A 208 -8.99 0.49 2.38
C MET A 208 -10.24 -0.01 1.64
N ARG A 209 -11.44 0.49 1.97
CA ARG A 209 -12.66 0.21 1.21
C ARG A 209 -12.60 0.80 -0.19
N LYS A 210 -12.26 2.09 -0.30
CA LYS A 210 -12.13 2.79 -1.59
C LYS A 210 -11.12 2.10 -2.52
N LEU A 211 -10.00 1.66 -1.94
CA LEU A 211 -8.96 0.90 -2.62
C LEU A 211 -9.48 -0.44 -3.12
N PHE A 212 -10.17 -1.20 -2.26
CA PHE A 212 -10.74 -2.50 -2.63
C PHE A 212 -11.81 -2.37 -3.72
N ASP A 213 -12.70 -1.38 -3.60
CA ASP A 213 -13.74 -1.10 -4.61
C ASP A 213 -13.14 -0.73 -5.98
N LYS A 214 -12.06 0.06 -6.00
CA LYS A 214 -11.35 0.37 -7.25
C LYS A 214 -10.62 -0.86 -7.80
N LEU A 215 -9.96 -1.64 -6.95
CA LEU A 215 -9.28 -2.87 -7.35
C LEU A 215 -10.22 -3.84 -8.08
N LEU A 216 -11.45 -4.01 -7.60
CA LEU A 216 -12.46 -4.87 -8.24
C LEU A 216 -12.88 -4.40 -9.65
N ARG A 217 -12.66 -3.13 -9.99
CA ARG A 217 -13.01 -2.56 -11.30
C ARG A 217 -11.90 -2.71 -12.33
N VAL A 218 -10.68 -3.05 -11.90
CA VAL A 218 -9.52 -3.29 -12.76
C VAL A 218 -9.44 -4.78 -13.10
N HIS A 219 -9.60 -5.12 -14.39
CA HIS A 219 -9.75 -6.51 -14.82
C HIS A 219 -8.41 -7.22 -15.08
N TYR A 220 -7.35 -6.51 -15.45
CA TYR A 220 -6.03 -7.10 -15.72
C TYR A 220 -4.90 -6.07 -15.64
N PRO A 221 -3.68 -6.48 -15.25
CA PRO A 221 -2.50 -5.62 -15.29
C PRO A 221 -2.07 -5.37 -16.74
N CYS A 222 -2.09 -4.11 -17.18
CA CYS A 222 -1.40 -3.72 -18.42
C CYS A 222 0.10 -3.62 -18.09
N ARG A 223 0.95 -4.42 -18.73
CA ARG A 223 2.41 -4.38 -18.55
C ARG A 223 3.09 -4.35 -19.90
N TYR A 224 4.04 -3.44 -20.06
CA TYR A 224 4.91 -3.37 -21.21
C TYR A 224 6.36 -3.30 -20.75
N PRO A 225 7.29 -4.02 -21.40
CA PRO A 225 8.69 -3.69 -21.23
C PRO A 225 8.88 -2.22 -21.62
N LEU A 226 9.75 -1.51 -20.89
CA LEU A 226 10.31 -0.24 -21.36
C LEU A 226 11.01 -0.57 -22.68
N VAL A 227 10.29 -0.46 -23.79
CA VAL A 227 10.93 -0.42 -25.10
C VAL A 227 11.63 0.93 -25.10
N LEU A 228 12.94 0.90 -24.83
CA LEU A 228 13.84 1.89 -25.37
C LEU A 228 13.60 1.81 -26.88
N GLU A 229 12.74 2.67 -27.40
CA GLU A 229 12.69 2.90 -28.84
C GLU A 229 14.09 3.45 -29.14
N GLU A 230 14.95 2.59 -29.71
CA GLU A 230 16.17 3.03 -30.37
C GLU A 230 15.72 3.99 -31.48
N ASP A 231 16.28 5.19 -31.44
CA ASP A 231 16.09 6.25 -32.45
C ASP A 231 16.43 5.76 -33.87
#